data_AF-A0A222SX31-F1
#
_entry.id   AF-A0A222SX31-F1
#
_cell.length_a   1.000
_cell.length_b   1.000
_cell.length_c   1.000
_cell.angle_alpha   90.00
_cell.angle_beta   90.00
_cell.angle_gamma   90.00
#
_symmetry.space_group_name_H-M   'P 1'
#
loop_
_entity.id
_entity.type
_entity.pdbx_description
1 polymer ?
#
loop_
_entity_poly.entity_id
_entity_poly.type
_entity_poly.pdbx_seq_one_letter_code
_entity_poly.pdbx_strand_id
1 'polypeptide(L)'
;MSSARSGRMTIRVSRDSGQTFEPTKIYDTATDELDPLLSDAWPPCECARCDLAVEQRLRREIEWLTAEGVPRAQAVRDRLTQR
;
A
#
# COMPACT_ATOMS: atom_id res chain seq x y z
N MET A 1 -23.86 -24.31 -16.10
CA MET A 1 -23.31 -23.07 -16.68
C MET A 1 -23.41 -22.00 -15.60
N SER A 2 -22.32 -21.79 -14.84
CA SER A 2 -22.34 -20.85 -13.71
C SER A 2 -22.43 -19.43 -14.26
N SER A 3 -23.46 -18.70 -13.85
CA SER A 3 -23.61 -17.27 -14.13
C SER A 3 -22.47 -16.53 -13.43
N ALA A 4 -21.49 -16.06 -14.19
CA ALA A 4 -20.46 -15.17 -13.65
C ALA A 4 -21.17 -13.90 -13.18
N ARG A 5 -21.07 -13.58 -11.88
CA ARG A 5 -21.58 -12.31 -11.34
C ARG A 5 -20.81 -11.17 -12.03
N SER A 6 -21.47 -10.45 -12.93
CA SER A 6 -20.95 -9.20 -13.49
C SER A 6 -21.12 -8.10 -12.45
N GLY A 7 -20.01 -7.52 -12.00
CA GLY A 7 -19.96 -6.35 -11.14
C GLY A 7 -19.46 -5.15 -11.93
N ARG A 8 -19.98 -3.97 -11.62
CA ARG A 8 -19.48 -2.69 -12.14
C ARG A 8 -18.94 -1.87 -10.98
N MET A 9 -17.69 -1.45 -11.10
CA MET A 9 -17.02 -0.60 -10.13
C MET A 9 -16.80 0.79 -10.75
N THR A 10 -16.93 1.83 -9.94
CA THR A 10 -16.57 3.19 -10.36
C THR A 10 -15.56 3.77 -9.40
N ILE A 11 -14.51 4.39 -9.93
CA ILE A 11 -13.43 5.00 -9.16
C ILE A 11 -13.28 6.45 -9.56
N ARG A 12 -13.07 7.30 -8.56
CA ARG A 12 -12.63 8.69 -8.72
C ARG A 12 -11.48 8.92 -7.77
N VAL A 13 -10.42 9.57 -8.26
CA VAL A 13 -9.22 9.85 -7.48
C VAL A 13 -9.18 11.34 -7.17
N SER A 14 -8.92 11.68 -5.91
CA SER A 14 -8.58 13.03 -5.50
C SER A 14 -7.09 13.09 -5.12
N ARG A 15 -6.41 14.14 -5.56
CA ARG A 15 -5.00 14.40 -5.23
C ARG A 15 -4.80 15.59 -4.29
N ASP A 16 -5.90 16.23 -3.88
CA ASP A 16 -5.92 17.47 -3.12
C ASP A 16 -6.82 17.36 -1.88
N SER A 17 -6.79 16.17 -1.26
CA SER A 17 -7.51 15.87 -0.01
C SER A 17 -9.03 15.98 -0.13
N GLY A 18 -9.58 15.62 -1.29
CA GLY A 18 -11.01 15.55 -1.54
C GLY A 18 -11.63 16.86 -2.04
N GLN A 19 -10.81 17.88 -2.36
CA GLN A 19 -11.32 19.16 -2.86
C GLN A 19 -11.77 19.03 -4.32
N THR A 20 -10.95 18.38 -5.14
CA THR A 20 -11.27 18.06 -6.53
C THR A 20 -11.06 16.56 -6.78
N PHE A 21 -11.78 16.07 -7.78
CA PHE A 21 -11.74 14.67 -8.19
C PHE A 21 -11.54 14.61 -9.69
N GLU A 22 -10.65 13.72 -10.11
CA GLU A 22 -10.49 13.36 -11.52
C GLU A 22 -11.80 12.77 -12.10
N PRO A 23 -11.89 12.66 -13.44
CA PRO A 23 -13.02 12.02 -14.11
C PRO A 23 -13.26 10.59 -13.62
N THR A 24 -14.54 10.17 -13.61
CA THR A 24 -14.94 8.83 -13.20
C THR A 24 -14.37 7.78 -14.15
N LYS A 25 -13.63 6.82 -13.61
CA LYS A 25 -13.26 5.57 -14.30
C LYS A 25 -14.28 4.50 -13.96
N ILE A 26 -14.76 3.80 -14.97
CA ILE A 26 -15.72 2.70 -14.84
C ILE A 26 -14.99 1.42 -15.19
N TYR A 27 -15.07 0.43 -14.32
CA TYR A 27 -14.53 -0.91 -14.52
C TYR A 27 -15.66 -1.94 -14.53
N ASP A 28 -15.62 -2.87 -15.48
CA ASP A 28 -16.57 -3.97 -15.62
C ASP A 28 -15.85 -5.31 -15.45
N THR A 29 -16.27 -6.09 -14.45
CA THR A 29 -15.58 -7.34 -14.10
C THR A 29 -15.71 -8.43 -15.17
N ALA A 30 -16.58 -8.23 -16.18
CA ALA A 30 -16.76 -9.20 -17.26
C ALA A 30 -15.91 -8.87 -18.49
N THR A 31 -15.49 -7.62 -18.68
CA THR A 31 -14.80 -7.18 -19.91
C THR A 31 -13.42 -6.62 -19.68
N ASP A 32 -13.12 -6.11 -18.48
CA ASP A 32 -11.85 -5.49 -18.22
C ASP A 32 -10.85 -6.52 -17.68
N GLU A 33 -9.83 -6.80 -18.48
CA GLU A 33 -8.66 -7.57 -18.06
C GLU A 33 -7.76 -6.68 -17.20
N LEU A 34 -8.01 -6.67 -15.90
CA LEU A 34 -7.19 -5.96 -14.93
C LEU A 34 -6.00 -6.82 -14.54
N ASP A 35 -4.79 -6.28 -14.70
CA ASP A 35 -3.59 -6.89 -14.18
C ASP A 35 -3.72 -7.12 -12.66
N PRO A 36 -3.18 -8.24 -12.13
CA PRO A 36 -3.04 -8.39 -10.69
C PRO A 36 -2.28 -7.19 -10.14
N LEU A 37 -2.68 -6.70 -8.96
CA LEU A 37 -1.95 -5.64 -8.27
C LEU A 37 -0.46 -6.03 -8.18
N LEU A 38 0.37 -5.35 -8.97
CA LEU A 38 1.81 -5.64 -9.11
C LEU A 38 2.56 -5.45 -7.78
N SER A 39 1.98 -4.73 -6.84
CA SER A 39 2.44 -4.65 -5.46
C SER A 39 1.36 -4.10 -4.55
N ASP A 40 1.24 -4.65 -3.34
CA ASP A 40 0.49 -4.02 -2.24
C ASP A 40 1.23 -2.78 -1.68
N ALA A 41 2.45 -2.54 -2.14
CA ALA A 41 3.30 -1.42 -1.76
C ALA A 41 2.87 -0.14 -2.48
N TRP A 42 1.73 0.41 -2.06
CA TRP A 42 1.43 1.81 -2.30
C TRP A 42 2.60 2.68 -1.80
N PRO A 43 3.08 3.70 -2.55
CA PRO A 43 4.15 4.53 -2.05
C PRO A 43 3.70 5.12 -0.70
N PRO A 44 4.50 4.99 0.36
CA PRO A 44 4.13 5.55 1.64
C PRO A 44 3.89 7.05 1.45
N CYS A 45 2.82 7.56 2.04
CA CYS A 45 2.52 8.99 1.99
C CYS A 45 3.74 9.79 2.48
N GLU A 46 4.26 10.69 1.64
CA GLU A 46 5.47 11.47 1.91
C GLU A 46 5.21 12.73 2.75
N CYS A 47 3.99 12.92 3.26
CA CYS A 47 3.72 14.06 4.14
C CYS A 47 4.47 13.90 5.48
N ALA A 48 4.89 15.00 6.09
CA ALA A 48 5.67 15.00 7.34
C ALA A 48 5.05 14.14 8.45
N ARG A 49 3.72 14.12 8.55
CA ARG A 49 3.01 13.28 9.54
C ARG A 49 3.22 11.79 9.28
N CYS A 50 3.13 11.37 8.03
CA CYS A 50 3.25 9.96 7.64
C CYS A 50 4.70 9.50 7.65
N ASP A 51 5.64 10.37 7.28
CA ASP A 51 7.08 10.05 7.34
C ASP A 51 7.56 9.79 8.77
N LEU A 52 7.18 10.68 9.70
CA LEU A 52 7.44 10.47 11.14
C LEU A 52 6.80 9.19 11.67
N ALA A 53 5.59 8.85 11.22
CA ALA A 53 4.91 7.63 11.64
C ALA A 53 5.63 6.37 11.13
N VAL A 54 6.15 6.40 9.89
CA VAL A 54 6.96 5.30 9.32
C VAL A 54 8.26 5.14 10.09
N GLU A 55 8.97 6.24 10.39
CA GLU A 55 10.21 6.20 11.18
C GLU A 55 9.98 5.57 12.56
N GLN A 56 8.94 6.02 13.28
CA GLN A 56 8.61 5.51 14.60
C GLN A 56 8.23 4.02 14.58
N ARG A 57 7.50 3.58 13.54
CA ARG A 57 7.16 2.17 13.36
C ARG A 57 8.43 1.32 13.16
N LEU A 58 9.31 1.73 12.26
CA LEU A 58 10.58 1.04 11.98
C LEU A 58 11.45 0.96 13.23
N ARG A 59 11.50 2.03 14.02
CA ARG A 59 12.26 2.07 15.27
C ARG A 59 11.80 1.01 16.26
N ARG A 60 10.49 0.96 16.52
CA ARG A 60 9.88 -0.03 17.45
C ARG A 60 10.09 -1.46 16.98
N GLU A 61 9.98 -1.68 15.69
CA GLU A 61 10.14 -3.01 15.12
C GLU A 61 11.59 -3.50 15.19
N ILE A 62 12.57 -2.64 14.88
CA ILE A 62 13.99 -2.96 15.07
C ILE A 62 14.28 -3.22 16.55
N GLU A 63 13.73 -2.41 17.46
CA GLU A 63 13.87 -2.61 18.91
C GLU A 63 13.32 -3.97 19.35
N TRP A 64 12.12 -4.33 18.90
CA TRP A 64 11.52 -5.63 19.18
C TRP A 64 12.39 -6.80 18.68
N LEU A 65 12.83 -6.76 17.42
CA LEU A 65 13.71 -7.79 16.85
C LEU A 65 15.02 -7.92 17.65
N THR A 66 15.60 -6.80 18.09
CA THR A 66 16.81 -6.84 18.92
C THR A 66 16.55 -7.43 20.30
N ALA A 67 15.38 -7.22 20.89
CA ALA A 67 14.98 -7.83 22.15
C ALA A 67 14.81 -9.37 22.01
N GLU A 68 14.43 -9.85 20.83
CA GLU A 68 14.36 -11.29 20.51
C GLU A 68 15.73 -11.91 20.17
N GLY A 69 16.82 -11.15 20.30
CA GLY A 69 18.18 -11.63 20.06
C GLY A 69 18.62 -11.56 18.60
N VAL A 70 17.83 -10.94 17.70
CA VAL A 70 18.27 -10.68 16.33
C VAL A 70 19.34 -9.57 16.35
N PRO A 71 20.52 -9.79 15.75
CA PRO A 71 21.53 -8.75 15.66
C PRO A 71 20.97 -7.50 14.95
N ARG A 72 21.17 -6.31 15.51
CA ARG A 72 20.64 -5.05 14.97
C ARG A 72 20.96 -4.84 13.48
N ALA A 73 22.18 -5.18 13.07
CA ALA A 73 22.61 -5.07 11.67
C ALA A 73 21.78 -5.97 10.72
N GLN A 74 21.36 -7.15 11.20
CA GLN A 74 20.50 -8.06 10.45
C GLN A 74 19.05 -7.53 10.40
N ALA A 75 18.50 -7.08 11.53
CA ALA A 75 17.16 -6.48 11.60
C ALA A 75 17.00 -5.26 10.68
N VAL A 76 18.03 -4.40 10.60
CA VAL A 76 18.04 -3.26 9.67
C VAL A 76 18.09 -3.73 8.21
N ARG A 77 18.92 -4.73 7.89
CA ARG A 77 19.05 -5.27 6.54
C ARG A 77 17.73 -5.88 6.04
N ASP A 78 17.09 -6.71 6.86
CA ASP A 78 15.83 -7.39 6.49
C ASP A 78 14.72 -6.38 6.19
N ARG A 79 14.68 -5.26 6.92
CA ARG A 79 13.73 -4.17 6.68
C ARG A 79 14.02 -3.38 5.40
N LEU A 80 15.28 -3.25 5.01
CA LEU A 80 15.66 -2.60 3.76
C LEU A 80 15.41 -3.48 2.53
N THR A 81 15.50 -4.80 2.67
CA THR A 81 15.27 -5.77 1.57
C THR A 81 13.81 -6.15 1.35
N GLN A 82 12.90 -5.77 2.26
CA GLN A 82 11.45 -5.93 2.09
C GLN A 82 10.77 -4.72 1.41
N ARG A 83 11.57 -3.79 0.83
CA ARG A 83 11.08 -2.66 0.02
C ARG A 83 11.13 -2.96 -1.46
#